data_AF-A0A9P0JJB1-F1
#
_entry.id   AF-A0A9P0JJB1-F1
#
_cell.length_a   1.000
_cell.length_b   1.000
_cell.length_c   1.000
_cell.angle_alpha   90.00
_cell.angle_beta   90.00
_cell.angle_gamma   90.00
#
_symmetry.space_group_name_H-M   'P 1'
#
loop_
_entity.id
_entity.type
_entity.pdbx_description
1 polymer ?
#
loop_
_entity_poly.entity_id
_entity_poly.type
_entity_poly.pdbx_seq_one_letter_code
_entity_poly.pdbx_strand_id
1 'polypeptide(L)'
;MIDWMSYLSVVSTLCFVKFFAVGPGSIPWMITAELFSQGPRPAAMSIAVLVNWIANFVVGIGFPSMKLQISQNMHEGHFCRYRRATIKK
;
A
#
# COMPACT_ATOMS: atom_id res chain seq x y z
N MET A 1 -20.29 8.95 15.85
CA MET A 1 -19.12 9.88 15.78
C MET A 1 -17.88 9.24 15.11
N ILE A 2 -18.00 8.01 14.58
CA ILE A 2 -16.95 7.31 13.80
C ILE A 2 -17.28 7.32 12.30
N ASP A 3 -18.54 7.55 11.95
CA ASP A 3 -19.07 7.45 10.59
C ASP A 3 -18.33 8.38 9.62
N TRP A 4 -18.07 9.62 10.04
CA TRP A 4 -17.35 10.59 9.22
C TRP A 4 -15.91 10.15 8.90
N MET A 5 -15.21 9.49 9.85
CA MET A 5 -13.86 8.99 9.62
C MET A 5 -13.85 7.79 8.69
N SER A 6 -14.86 6.93 8.78
CA SER A 6 -15.05 5.82 7.84
C SER A 6 -15.29 6.33 6.41
N TYR A 7 -16.17 7.32 6.24
CA TYR A 7 -16.37 7.95 4.93
C TYR A 7 -15.08 8.58 4.38
N LEU A 8 -14.31 9.26 5.24
CA LEU A 8 -13.05 9.89 4.83
C LEU A 8 -11.99 8.86 4.40
N SER A 9 -11.88 7.74 5.12
CA SER A 9 -10.99 6.62 4.76
C SER A 9 -11.37 5.95 3.43
N VAL A 10 -12.67 5.80 3.16
CA VAL A 10 -13.15 5.25 1.89
C VAL A 10 -12.83 6.21 0.74
N VAL A 11 -13.15 7.50 0.89
CA VAL A 11 -12.87 8.52 -0.14
C VAL A 11 -11.36 8.64 -0.40
N SER A 12 -10.52 8.65 0.65
CA SER A 12 -9.07 8.72 0.47
C SER A 12 -8.50 7.51 -0.27
N THR A 13 -9.02 6.31 0.02
CA THR A 13 -8.59 5.07 -0.65
C THR A 13 -9.00 5.09 -2.13
N LEU A 14 -10.22 5.53 -2.45
CA LEU A 14 -10.69 5.63 -3.83
C LEU A 14 -9.91 6.68 -4.63
N CYS A 15 -9.63 7.84 -4.03
CA CYS A 15 -8.78 8.86 -4.64
C CYS A 15 -7.38 8.32 -4.93
N PHE A 16 -6.76 7.62 -3.97
CA PHE A 16 -5.47 6.98 -4.15
C PHE A 16 -5.48 6.01 -5.33
N VAL A 17 -6.47 5.11 -5.41
CA VAL A 17 -6.61 4.16 -6.54
C VAL A 17 -6.75 4.89 -7.87
N LYS A 18 -7.54 5.97 -7.92
CA LYS A 18 -7.78 6.74 -9.14
C LYS A 18 -6.51 7.43 -9.65
N PHE A 19 -5.73 8.06 -8.77
CA PHE A 19 -4.44 8.66 -9.13
C PHE A 19 -3.39 7.60 -9.47
N PHE A 20 -3.40 6.47 -8.77
CA PHE A 20 -2.50 5.35 -9.05
C PHE A 20 -2.73 4.80 -10.47
N ALA A 21 -3.99 4.62 -10.88
CA ALA A 21 -4.33 4.11 -12.21
C ALA A 21 -3.89 5.02 -13.36
N VAL A 22 -3.97 6.35 -13.17
CA VAL A 22 -3.59 7.32 -14.21
C VAL A 22 -2.07 7.53 -14.29
N GLY A 23 -1.36 7.43 -13.16
CA GLY A 23 0.08 7.68 -13.11
C GLY A 23 0.91 6.39 -13.04
N PRO A 24 1.29 5.94 -11.84
CA PRO A 24 2.23 4.84 -11.65
C PRO A 24 1.75 3.49 -12.19
N GLY A 25 0.44 3.33 -12.44
CA GLY A 25 -0.13 2.12 -13.02
C GLY A 25 0.16 1.95 -14.52
N SER A 26 0.28 3.04 -15.29
CA SER A 26 0.40 3.01 -16.76
C SER A 26 1.72 3.60 -17.26
N ILE A 27 2.28 4.60 -16.57
CA ILE A 27 3.49 5.32 -16.99
C ILE A 27 4.73 4.41 -17.06
N PRO A 28 5.02 3.54 -16.08
CA PRO A 28 6.21 2.68 -16.14
C PRO A 28 6.20 1.69 -17.32
N TRP A 29 5.01 1.22 -17.73
CA TRP A 29 4.86 0.33 -18.88
C TRP A 29 5.04 1.07 -20.20
N MET A 30 4.55 2.30 -20.29
CA MET A 30 4.71 3.16 -21.45
C MET A 30 6.17 3.60 -21.63
N ILE A 31 6.81 4.07 -20.56
CA ILE A 31 8.19 4.59 -20.63
C ILE A 31 9.20 3.49 -20.98
N THR A 32 9.00 2.26 -20.51
CA THR A 32 9.87 1.12 -20.86
C THR A 32 9.71 0.72 -22.33
N ALA A 33 8.55 0.97 -22.95
CA ALA A 33 8.36 0.75 -24.38
C ALA A 33 9.02 1.85 -25.24
N GLU A 34 9.05 3.09 -24.76
CA GLU A 34 9.58 4.25 -25.50
C GLU A 34 11.08 4.48 -25.33
N LEU A 35 11.66 4.14 -24.17
CA LEU A 35 13.08 4.33 -23.87
C LEU A 35 14.01 3.40 -24.67
N PHE A 36 13.52 2.24 -25.09
CA PHE A 36 14.34 1.21 -25.73
C PHE A 36 13.98 1.02 -27.21
N SER A 37 15.02 0.93 -28.04
CA SER A 37 14.90 0.55 -29.45
C SER A 37 14.44 -0.92 -29.59
N GLN A 38 13.90 -1.27 -30.76
CA GLN A 38 13.21 -2.55 -31.01
C GLN A 38 14.02 -3.80 -30.61
N GLY A 39 15.36 -3.74 -30.70
CA GLY A 39 16.27 -4.84 -30.36
C GLY A 39 16.31 -5.17 -28.86
N PRO A 40 16.77 -4.26 -27.98
CA PRO A 40 16.84 -4.50 -26.53
C PRO A 40 15.49 -4.46 -25.80
N ARG A 41 14.41 -3.97 -26.43
CA ARG A 41 13.09 -3.79 -25.80
C ARG A 41 12.55 -5.05 -25.09
N PRO A 42 12.58 -6.27 -25.67
CA PRO A 42 12.07 -7.46 -24.98
C PRO A 42 12.85 -7.81 -23.70
N ALA A 43 14.17 -7.60 -23.70
CA ALA A 43 15.02 -7.84 -22.53
C ALA A 43 14.81 -6.79 -21.43
N ALA A 44 14.63 -5.52 -21.80
CA ALA A 44 14.31 -4.47 -20.84
C ALA A 44 12.92 -4.69 -20.21
N MET A 45 11.93 -5.08 -21.01
CA MET A 45 10.58 -5.39 -20.54
C MET A 45 10.56 -6.58 -19.58
N SER A 46 11.32 -7.64 -19.84
CA SER A 46 11.37 -8.80 -18.93
C SER A 46 11.98 -8.47 -17.57
N ILE A 47 13.00 -7.62 -17.52
CA ILE A 47 13.59 -7.12 -16.26
C ILE A 47 12.59 -6.22 -15.52
N ALA A 48 11.90 -5.32 -16.22
CA ALA A 48 10.87 -4.47 -15.62
C ALA A 48 9.73 -5.30 -14.99
N VAL A 49 9.27 -6.33 -15.71
CA VAL A 49 8.27 -7.29 -15.20
C VAL A 49 8.81 -8.04 -13.99
N LEU A 50 10.04 -8.55 -14.03
CA LEU A 50 10.66 -9.24 -12.89
C LEU A 50 10.68 -8.37 -11.63
N VAL A 51 11.15 -7.12 -11.74
CA VAL A 51 11.18 -6.18 -10.63
C VAL A 51 9.78 -5.89 -10.09
N ASN A 52 8.78 -5.74 -10.98
CA ASN A 52 7.39 -5.56 -10.58
C ASN A 52 6.85 -6.75 -9.76
N TRP A 53 7.10 -7.98 -10.21
CA TRP A 53 6.66 -9.18 -9.50
C TRP A 53 7.37 -9.38 -8.16
N ILE A 54 8.66 -9.06 -8.08
CA ILE A 54 9.40 -9.10 -6.81
C ILE A 54 8.82 -8.09 -5.83
N ALA A 55 8.56 -6.85 -6.27
CA ALA A 55 7.94 -5.84 -5.42
C ALA A 55 6.54 -6.27 -4.93
N ASN A 56 5.72 -6.84 -5.82
CA ASN A 56 4.40 -7.37 -5.46
C ASN A 56 4.51 -8.51 -4.44
N PHE A 57 5.51 -9.39 -4.57
CA PHE A 57 5.75 -10.48 -3.62
C PHE A 57 6.13 -9.94 -2.23
N VAL A 58 7.05 -8.98 -2.16
CA VAL A 58 7.47 -8.34 -0.90
C VAL A 58 6.28 -7.66 -0.21
N VAL A 59 5.46 -6.92 -0.97
CA VAL A 59 4.25 -6.29 -0.43
C VAL A 59 3.23 -7.33 0.03
N GLY A 60 3.04 -8.40 -0.74
CA GLY A 60 2.11 -9.49 -0.42
C GLY A 60 2.43 -10.20 0.90
N ILE A 61 3.71 -10.39 1.22
CA ILE A 61 4.15 -10.99 2.49
C ILE A 61 4.21 -9.95 3.61
N GLY A 62 4.64 -8.72 3.33
CA GLY A 62 4.84 -7.69 4.35
C GLY A 62 3.54 -7.08 4.89
N PHE A 63 2.53 -6.91 4.03
CA PHE A 63 1.30 -6.20 4.39
C PHE A 63 0.48 -6.86 5.51
N PRO A 64 0.28 -8.20 5.53
CA PRO A 64 -0.43 -8.87 6.63
C PRO A 64 0.20 -8.63 8.00
N SER A 65 1.53 -8.71 8.09
CA SER A 65 2.29 -8.50 9.32
C SER A 65 2.15 -7.06 9.84
N MET A 66 2.22 -6.08 8.94
CA MET A 66 2.02 -4.67 9.28
C MET A 66 0.59 -4.40 9.75
N LYS A 67 -0.42 -4.96 9.07
CA LYS A 67 -1.82 -4.84 9.47
C LYS A 67 -2.07 -5.42 10.87
N LEU A 68 -1.47 -6.57 11.18
CA LEU A 68 -1.58 -7.20 12.48
C LEU A 68 -1.01 -6.29 13.59
N GLN A 69 0.20 -5.76 13.40
CA GLN A 69 0.84 -4.88 14.39
C GLN A 69 0.04 -3.60 14.62
N ILE A 70 -0.44 -2.95 13.56
CA ILE A 70 -1.28 -1.75 13.68
C ILE A 70 -2.57 -2.07 14.45
N SER A 71 -3.22 -3.20 14.15
CA SER A 71 -4.42 -3.65 14.85
C SER A 71 -4.16 -3.96 16.33
N GLN A 72 -3.04 -4.59 16.67
CA GLN A 72 -2.65 -4.90 18.04
C GLN A 72 -2.33 -3.64 18.85
N ASN A 73 -1.53 -2.72 18.29
CA ASN A 73 -1.17 -1.45 18.93
C ASN A 73 -2.41 -0.59 19.25
N MET A 74 -3.42 -0.63 18.38
CA MET A 74 -4.71 0.04 18.64
C MET A 74 -5.42 -0.60 19.84
N HIS A 75 -5.53 -1.94 19.90
CA HIS A 75 -6.15 -2.63 21.03
C HIS A 75 -5.41 -2.42 22.36
N GLU A 76 -4.07 -2.49 22.36
CA GLU A 76 -3.26 -2.25 23.56
C GLU A 76 -3.33 -0.79 24.01
N GLY A 77 -3.37 0.18 23.08
CA GLY A 77 -3.50 1.60 23.43
C GLY A 77 -4.80 1.91 24.19
N HIS A 78 -5.91 1.28 23.79
CA HIS A 78 -7.19 1.39 24.51
C HIS A 78 -7.16 0.64 25.86
N PHE A 79 -6.59 -0.56 25.93
CA PHE A 79 -6.52 -1.35 27.17
C PHE A 79 -5.54 -0.76 28.21
N CYS A 80 -4.39 -0.24 27.77
CA CYS A 80 -3.40 0.42 28.61
C CYS A 80 -3.96 1.74 29.18
N ARG A 81 -4.74 2.49 28.38
CA ARG A 81 -5.51 3.65 28.88
C ARG A 81 -6.57 3.24 29.90
N TYR A 82 -7.30 2.16 29.66
CA TYR A 82 -8.32 1.65 30.59
C TYR A 82 -7.68 1.20 31.92
N ARG A 83 -6.63 0.38 31.89
CA ARG A 83 -5.92 -0.12 33.07
C ARG A 83 -5.30 1.01 33.91
N ARG A 84 -4.76 2.06 33.26
CA ARG A 84 -4.23 3.24 33.96
C ARG A 84 -5.33 4.08 34.61
N ALA A 85 -6.54 4.10 34.06
CA ALA A 85 -7.70 4.77 34.65
C ALA A 85 -8.26 4.03 35.87
N THR A 86 -8.17 2.70 35.91
CA THR A 86 -8.62 1.90 37.07
C THR A 86 -7.64 1.91 38.23
N ILE A 87 -6.33 2.01 37.97
CA ILE A 87 -5.27 2.06 39.02
C ILE A 87 -5.20 3.44 39.70
N LYS A 88 -5.73 4.49 39.06
CA LYS A 88 -5.82 5.85 39.64
C LYS A 88 -7.11 6.12 40.42
N LYS A 89 -7.99 5.11 40.57
CA LYS A 89 -9.13 5.14 41.50
C LYS A 89 -8.78 4.32 42.73
#